data_AF-A0A1S6EVG4-F1
#
_entry.id   AF-A0A1S6EVG4-F1
#
_cell.length_a   1.000
_cell.length_b   1.000
_cell.length_c   1.000
_cell.angle_alpha   90.00
_cell.angle_beta   90.00
_cell.angle_gamma   90.00
#
_symmetry.space_group_name_H-M   'P 1'
#
loop_
_entity.id
_entity.type
_entity.pdbx_description
1 polymer ?
#
loop_
_entity_poly.entity_id
_entity_poly.type
_entity_poly.pdbx_seq_one_letter_code
_entity_poly.pdbx_strand_id
1 'polypeptide(L)'
;MTDTTAQEPTMEEILASIRRIISEDDAPAAEAAPAAPEPAAPVATPPAPAPAAPAAPAMELMPSDPSDPEPVEDEEILDLTDRYEAPASETIGDLDVATAEPEPFPAPLSEPDPVSHDPAPSESSVDYDALVSDATSASAASAFAGLAASFRPQEPIPTGGTGPTIDDLARALLRPMLKEWLDANLPGIVETAVKKEVERISRSA
;
A
#
# COMPACT_ATOMS: atom_id res chain seq x y z
N MET A 1 -31.09 -6.88 40.97
CA MET A 1 -31.78 -6.62 39.69
C MET A 1 -30.75 -6.07 38.72
N THR A 2 -30.33 -6.93 37.81
CA THR A 2 -29.48 -6.69 36.65
C THR A 2 -30.21 -5.83 35.63
N ASP A 3 -29.59 -4.73 35.19
CA ASP A 3 -29.51 -4.29 33.78
C ASP A 3 -28.61 -3.04 33.70
N THR A 4 -27.29 -3.24 33.77
CA THR A 4 -26.36 -2.31 33.09
C THR A 4 -26.44 -2.68 31.62
N THR A 5 -27.53 -2.25 30.97
CA THR A 5 -27.64 -2.30 29.52
C THR A 5 -26.47 -1.50 28.98
N ALA A 6 -25.54 -2.18 28.32
CA ALA A 6 -24.64 -1.58 27.36
C ALA A 6 -25.54 -0.98 26.25
N GLN A 7 -26.07 0.22 26.53
CA GLN A 7 -26.80 1.00 25.56
C GLN A 7 -25.74 1.41 24.54
N GLU A 8 -25.72 0.75 23.39
CA GLU A 8 -24.93 1.24 22.26
C GLU A 8 -25.34 2.70 22.06
N PRO A 9 -24.38 3.65 22.15
CA PRO A 9 -24.71 5.06 22.12
C PRO A 9 -25.47 5.35 20.84
N THR A 10 -26.60 6.04 20.98
CA THR A 10 -27.43 6.40 19.84
C THR A 10 -26.67 7.36 18.93
N MET A 11 -26.94 7.31 17.63
CA MET A 11 -26.25 8.16 16.62
C MET A 11 -26.20 9.65 17.02
N GLU A 12 -27.25 10.15 17.66
CA GLU A 12 -27.34 11.54 18.10
C GLU A 12 -26.38 11.86 19.26
N GLU A 13 -26.14 10.92 20.16
CA GLU A 13 -25.16 11.05 21.25
C GLU A 13 -23.73 11.04 20.73
N ILE A 14 -23.45 10.17 19.74
CA ILE A 14 -22.16 10.13 19.04
C ILE A 14 -21.89 11.49 18.38
N LEU A 15 -22.87 12.02 17.63
CA LEU A 15 -22.75 13.32 16.96
C LEU A 15 -22.66 14.49 17.94
N ALA A 16 -23.36 14.42 19.07
CA ALA A 16 -23.27 15.44 20.13
C ALA A 16 -21.91 15.42 20.82
N SER A 17 -21.33 14.23 21.05
CA SER A 17 -20.00 14.07 21.65
C SER A 17 -18.90 14.63 20.74
N ILE A 18 -18.95 14.32 19.45
CA ILE A 18 -18.02 14.88 18.44
C ILE A 18 -18.15 16.41 18.38
N ARG A 19 -19.38 16.94 18.35
CA ARG A 19 -19.61 18.39 18.32
C ARG A 19 -19.08 19.09 19.56
N ARG A 20 -19.20 18.46 20.74
CA ARG A 20 -18.66 18.98 22.00
C ARG A 20 -17.13 19.02 21.96
N ILE A 21 -16.47 17.93 21.57
CA ILE A 21 -15.00 17.85 21.52
C ILE A 21 -14.44 18.92 20.58
N ILE A 22 -15.01 19.07 19.38
CA ILE A 22 -14.53 20.07 18.40
C ILE A 22 -14.74 21.51 18.91
N SER A 23 -15.82 21.75 19.66
CA SER A 23 -16.10 23.07 20.24
C SER A 23 -15.24 23.38 21.48
N GLU A 24 -14.79 22.34 22.19
CA GLU A 24 -13.96 22.43 23.41
C GLU A 24 -12.45 22.49 23.07
N ASP A 25 -12.04 21.93 21.93
CA ASP A 25 -10.63 21.84 21.47
C ASP A 25 -10.19 23.00 20.54
N ASP A 26 -11.11 23.84 20.03
CA ASP A 26 -10.78 25.05 19.23
C ASP A 26 -10.38 26.26 20.10
N ALA A 27 -9.57 26.02 21.14
CA ALA A 27 -8.95 27.06 21.93
C ALA A 27 -7.47 27.17 21.53
N PRO A 28 -7.02 28.27 20.89
CA PRO A 28 -5.65 28.41 20.47
C PRO A 28 -4.73 28.49 21.69
N ALA A 29 -3.81 27.52 21.81
CA ALA A 29 -2.73 27.52 22.77
C ALA A 29 -1.85 28.76 22.56
N ALA A 30 -2.01 29.74 23.45
CA ALA A 30 -1.23 30.96 23.50
C ALA A 30 0.21 30.68 23.99
N GLU A 31 1.15 31.28 23.26
CA GLU A 31 2.42 31.89 23.72
C GLU A 31 3.28 31.20 24.81
N ALA A 32 4.45 30.72 24.36
CA ALA A 32 5.78 31.15 24.77
C ALA A 32 6.12 31.35 26.28
N ALA A 33 7.07 30.57 26.78
CA ALA A 33 8.32 31.10 27.37
C ALA A 33 9.38 29.99 27.61
N PRO A 34 10.69 30.29 27.43
CA PRO A 34 11.80 29.35 27.58
C PRO A 34 12.39 29.40 29.01
N ALA A 35 12.99 28.29 29.47
CA ALA A 35 13.90 28.32 30.61
C ALA A 35 15.11 27.42 30.32
N ALA A 36 16.26 28.08 30.26
CA ALA A 36 17.59 27.54 30.03
C ALA A 36 18.16 26.89 31.34
N PRO A 37 19.33 26.22 31.28
CA PRO A 37 19.76 25.18 32.22
C PRO A 37 20.52 25.74 33.43
N GLU A 38 20.61 24.97 34.52
CA GLU A 38 21.67 25.17 35.52
C GLU A 38 22.30 23.85 36.00
N PRO A 39 23.63 23.82 36.22
CA PRO A 39 24.44 22.63 36.44
C PRO A 39 24.82 22.45 37.93
N ALA A 40 24.98 21.20 38.38
CA ALA A 40 25.79 20.91 39.57
C ALA A 40 26.19 19.41 39.63
N ALA A 41 27.41 19.11 39.19
CA ALA A 41 28.26 18.09 39.81
C ALA A 41 29.20 18.83 40.81
N PRO A 42 30.07 18.19 41.64
CA PRO A 42 30.36 16.77 41.84
C PRO A 42 30.53 16.35 43.33
N VAL A 43 30.45 15.06 43.67
CA VAL A 43 31.28 14.51 44.78
C VAL A 43 31.65 13.06 44.46
N ALA A 44 32.96 12.82 44.31
CA ALA A 44 33.58 11.52 44.24
C ALA A 44 34.06 11.09 45.65
N THR A 45 33.85 9.84 46.05
CA THR A 45 34.92 8.97 46.62
C THR A 45 34.45 7.51 46.76
N PRO A 46 35.34 6.52 46.55
CA PRO A 46 35.03 5.09 46.44
C PRO A 46 35.28 4.32 47.76
N PRO A 47 34.84 3.05 47.87
CA PRO A 47 35.54 2.08 48.70
C PRO A 47 36.11 0.92 47.85
N ALA A 48 37.39 0.61 48.06
CA ALA A 48 38.07 -0.63 47.67
C ALA A 48 38.30 -1.51 48.94
N PRO A 49 38.95 -2.68 48.86
CA PRO A 49 38.48 -3.97 48.36
C PRO A 49 38.45 -5.06 49.47
N ALA A 50 37.80 -6.21 49.24
CA ALA A 50 37.93 -7.42 50.08
C ALA A 50 37.74 -8.70 49.23
N PRO A 51 38.29 -9.86 49.65
CA PRO A 51 39.11 -10.73 48.77
C PRO A 51 38.47 -12.03 48.27
N ALA A 52 39.03 -12.52 47.15
CA ALA A 52 39.22 -13.89 46.64
C ALA A 52 38.26 -15.06 47.03
N ALA A 53 37.54 -15.56 46.00
CA ALA A 53 37.43 -16.97 45.50
C ALA A 53 36.86 -18.08 46.44
N PRO A 54 36.05 -19.06 45.93
CA PRO A 54 36.40 -19.89 44.78
C PRO A 54 35.27 -20.27 43.79
N ALA A 55 35.75 -20.75 42.64
CA ALA A 55 35.20 -21.68 41.63
C ALA A 55 33.70 -22.06 41.62
N ALA A 56 33.16 -22.00 40.41
CA ALA A 56 31.84 -22.39 39.93
C ALA A 56 31.39 -23.82 40.29
N PRO A 57 30.08 -24.11 40.15
CA PRO A 57 29.62 -25.23 39.34
C PRO A 57 29.24 -24.70 37.96
N ALA A 58 29.90 -25.22 36.94
CA ALA A 58 29.41 -25.14 35.57
C ALA A 58 27.97 -25.65 35.57
N MET A 59 27.02 -24.83 35.13
CA MET A 59 25.73 -25.37 34.71
C MET A 59 26.04 -26.24 33.50
N GLU A 60 25.91 -27.54 33.71
CA GLU A 60 25.97 -28.60 32.71
C GLU A 60 25.21 -28.13 31.46
N LEU A 61 25.96 -27.81 30.40
CA LEU A 61 25.40 -27.74 29.06
C LEU A 61 24.83 -29.12 28.80
N MET A 62 23.51 -29.26 28.82
CA MET A 62 22.89 -30.44 28.25
C MET A 62 23.43 -30.59 26.84
N PRO A 63 24.02 -31.75 26.46
CA PRO A 63 24.27 -32.01 25.06
C PRO A 63 22.90 -32.11 24.39
N SER A 64 22.47 -31.04 23.73
CA SER A 64 21.39 -31.11 22.76
C SER A 64 21.84 -32.11 21.70
N ASP A 65 21.21 -33.27 21.72
CA ASP A 65 21.38 -34.33 20.74
C ASP A 65 21.26 -33.74 19.32
N PRO A 66 22.20 -33.97 18.39
CA PRO A 66 22.01 -33.61 16.98
C PRO A 66 21.08 -34.64 16.34
N SER A 67 19.85 -34.72 16.84
CA SER A 67 18.77 -35.44 16.20
C SER A 67 18.21 -34.52 15.12
N ASP A 68 18.49 -34.93 13.88
CA ASP A 68 17.70 -34.74 12.66
C ASP A 68 17.13 -33.33 12.41
N PRO A 69 17.57 -32.61 11.36
CA PRO A 69 16.79 -31.48 10.89
C PRO A 69 15.49 -32.05 10.30
N GLU A 70 14.45 -32.15 11.14
CA GLU A 70 13.07 -32.07 10.67
C GLU A 70 13.03 -30.87 9.72
N PRO A 71 12.60 -31.03 8.46
CA PRO A 71 12.43 -29.89 7.59
C PRO A 71 11.45 -28.97 8.30
N VAL A 72 11.92 -27.80 8.73
CA VAL A 72 11.04 -26.67 8.94
C VAL A 72 10.36 -26.48 7.61
N GLU A 73 9.13 -26.97 7.49
CA GLU A 73 8.26 -26.61 6.38
C GLU A 73 8.31 -25.09 6.34
N ASP A 74 8.83 -24.57 5.23
CA ASP A 74 9.07 -23.17 5.00
C ASP A 74 7.84 -22.41 5.49
N GLU A 75 7.97 -21.67 6.60
CA GLU A 75 6.98 -20.66 6.95
C GLU A 75 6.97 -19.75 5.71
N GLU A 76 5.93 -19.89 4.87
CA GLU A 76 5.67 -19.05 3.71
C GLU A 76 5.50 -17.62 4.20
N ILE A 77 6.63 -16.99 4.49
CA ILE A 77 6.79 -15.55 4.56
C ILE A 77 6.41 -15.11 3.16
N LEU A 78 5.20 -14.55 3.03
CA LEU A 78 4.75 -13.92 1.80
C LEU A 78 5.71 -12.77 1.48
N ASP A 79 6.76 -13.07 0.72
CA ASP A 79 7.62 -12.07 0.13
C ASP A 79 6.74 -11.28 -0.83
N LEU A 80 6.49 -10.01 -0.51
CA LEU A 80 5.60 -9.15 -1.29
C LEU A 80 6.16 -8.87 -2.70
N THR A 81 7.37 -9.36 -3.00
CA THR A 81 7.97 -9.34 -4.34
C THR A 81 7.72 -10.62 -5.15
N ASP A 82 7.24 -11.70 -4.54
CA ASP A 82 6.84 -12.90 -5.26
C ASP A 82 5.54 -12.65 -6.03
N ARG A 83 5.56 -13.08 -7.29
CA ARG A 83 4.40 -12.96 -8.16
C ARG A 83 3.37 -14.00 -7.76
N TYR A 84 2.19 -13.53 -7.35
CA TYR A 84 1.04 -14.39 -7.11
C TYR A 84 0.67 -15.18 -8.37
N GLU A 85 0.81 -16.50 -8.30
CA GLU A 85 0.32 -17.45 -9.30
C GLU A 85 -1.11 -17.81 -8.91
N ALA A 86 -2.10 -17.26 -9.62
CA ALA A 86 -3.50 -17.57 -9.34
C ALA A 86 -3.81 -19.03 -9.70
N PRO A 87 -4.58 -19.77 -8.88
CA PRO A 87 -5.00 -21.12 -9.22
C PRO A 87 -5.89 -21.11 -10.48
N ALA A 88 -5.80 -22.16 -11.30
CA ALA A 88 -6.48 -22.25 -12.59
C ALA A 88 -8.03 -22.13 -12.50
N SER A 89 -8.58 -22.41 -11.32
CA SER A 89 -10.00 -22.25 -11.03
C SER A 89 -10.17 -21.78 -9.58
N GLU A 90 -10.90 -20.68 -9.40
CA GLU A 90 -11.31 -20.17 -8.10
C GLU A 90 -12.84 -20.28 -7.99
N THR A 91 -13.32 -20.96 -6.95
CA THR A 91 -14.76 -21.06 -6.67
C THR A 91 -15.17 -19.90 -5.78
N ILE A 92 -15.95 -18.97 -6.32
CA ILE A 92 -16.53 -17.84 -5.57
C ILE A 92 -18.00 -18.18 -5.31
N GLY A 93 -18.28 -18.78 -4.15
CA GLY A 93 -19.62 -19.24 -3.79
C GLY A 93 -20.06 -20.44 -4.60
N ASP A 94 -21.10 -20.29 -5.43
CA ASP A 94 -21.62 -21.32 -6.36
C ASP A 94 -21.16 -21.08 -7.81
N LEU A 95 -20.20 -20.15 -8.01
CA LEU A 95 -19.68 -19.80 -9.32
C LEU A 95 -18.23 -20.24 -9.44
N ASP A 96 -17.98 -21.18 -10.34
CA ASP A 96 -16.62 -21.56 -10.74
C ASP A 96 -16.09 -20.57 -11.77
N VAL A 97 -15.07 -19.80 -11.36
CA VAL A 97 -14.34 -18.88 -12.25
C VAL A 97 -13.07 -19.58 -12.71
N ALA A 98 -13.08 -20.07 -13.95
CA ALA A 98 -11.89 -20.58 -14.60
C ALA A 98 -11.11 -19.40 -15.22
N THR A 99 -9.82 -19.31 -14.92
CA THR A 99 -8.92 -18.45 -15.70
C THR A 99 -8.81 -19.09 -17.08
N ALA A 100 -9.26 -18.39 -18.12
CA ALA A 100 -9.13 -18.90 -19.48
C ALA A 100 -7.65 -19.09 -19.80
N GLU A 101 -7.22 -20.36 -19.94
CA GLU A 101 -5.94 -20.69 -20.52
C GLU A 101 -5.85 -19.97 -21.87
N PRO A 102 -4.77 -19.23 -22.18
CA PRO A 102 -4.65 -18.57 -23.47
C PRO A 102 -4.64 -19.66 -24.53
N GLU A 103 -5.80 -19.91 -25.14
CA GLU A 103 -5.87 -20.73 -26.34
C GLU A 103 -4.82 -20.18 -27.32
N PRO A 104 -4.08 -21.05 -28.02
CA PRO A 104 -3.13 -20.58 -29.02
C PRO A 104 -3.91 -19.69 -29.96
N PHE A 105 -3.60 -18.39 -29.93
CA PHE A 105 -4.14 -17.43 -30.88
C PHE A 105 -3.97 -18.08 -32.26
N PRO A 106 -5.04 -18.20 -33.07
CA PRO A 106 -4.89 -18.68 -34.43
C PRO A 106 -3.78 -17.86 -35.07
N ALA A 107 -2.78 -18.55 -35.63
CA ALA A 107 -1.64 -17.91 -36.27
C ALA A 107 -2.13 -16.74 -37.13
N PRO A 108 -1.47 -15.56 -37.08
CA PRO A 108 -1.93 -14.41 -37.83
C PRO A 108 -2.06 -14.84 -39.29
N LEU A 109 -3.30 -14.85 -39.79
CA LEU A 109 -3.52 -14.87 -41.22
C LEU A 109 -2.70 -13.69 -41.76
N SER A 110 -1.85 -13.98 -42.75
CA SER A 110 -0.91 -13.03 -43.34
C SER A 110 -1.52 -11.64 -43.41
N GLU A 111 -0.80 -10.63 -42.89
CA GLU A 111 -1.17 -9.23 -43.08
C GLU A 111 -1.48 -9.05 -44.58
N PRO A 112 -2.68 -8.57 -44.95
CA PRO A 112 -2.91 -8.20 -46.33
C PRO A 112 -1.88 -7.12 -46.66
N ASP A 113 -1.15 -7.31 -47.77
CA ASP A 113 -0.31 -6.27 -48.36
C ASP A 113 -1.06 -4.93 -48.28
N PRO A 114 -0.40 -3.83 -47.87
CA PRO A 114 -1.04 -2.53 -47.82
C PRO A 114 -1.41 -2.12 -49.24
N VAL A 115 -2.61 -2.52 -49.67
CA VAL A 115 -3.30 -1.91 -50.79
C VAL A 115 -3.52 -0.47 -50.37
N SER A 116 -2.74 0.44 -50.98
CA SER A 116 -3.03 1.87 -51.00
C SER A 116 -4.48 2.04 -51.41
N HIS A 117 -5.35 2.19 -50.42
CA HIS A 117 -6.71 2.66 -50.64
C HIS A 117 -6.57 4.14 -50.98
N ASP A 118 -6.64 4.43 -52.28
CA ASP A 118 -7.18 5.70 -52.74
C ASP A 118 -8.49 5.94 -51.98
N PRO A 119 -8.79 7.15 -51.47
CA PRO A 119 -10.04 7.42 -50.78
C PRO A 119 -11.19 7.40 -51.78
N ALA A 120 -11.56 6.21 -52.24
CA ALA A 120 -12.86 5.95 -52.81
C ALA A 120 -13.89 6.24 -51.71
N PRO A 121 -15.00 6.93 -52.01
CA PRO A 121 -16.06 7.15 -51.05
C PRO A 121 -16.44 5.77 -50.51
N SER A 122 -16.28 5.55 -49.21
CA SER A 122 -16.85 4.39 -48.55
C SER A 122 -18.35 4.48 -48.79
N GLU A 123 -18.82 3.73 -49.77
CA GLU A 123 -20.24 3.45 -49.90
C GLU A 123 -20.65 2.87 -48.56
N SER A 124 -21.56 3.59 -47.93
CA SER A 124 -22.18 3.29 -46.65
C SER A 124 -22.31 1.80 -46.50
N SER A 125 -21.68 1.22 -45.48
CA SER A 125 -21.98 -0.13 -45.03
C SER A 125 -23.49 -0.25 -44.99
N VAL A 126 -24.02 -1.05 -45.91
CA VAL A 126 -25.45 -1.30 -46.07
C VAL A 126 -25.97 -1.75 -44.71
N ASP A 127 -26.94 -1.01 -44.18
CA ASP A 127 -27.60 -1.27 -42.90
C ASP A 127 -28.30 -2.63 -42.93
N TYR A 128 -27.58 -3.70 -42.64
CA TYR A 128 -28.19 -4.99 -42.36
C TYR A 128 -28.76 -4.94 -40.94
N ASP A 129 -30.06 -4.62 -40.88
CA ASP A 129 -30.93 -4.66 -39.70
C ASP A 129 -30.37 -3.92 -38.47
N ALA A 130 -30.23 -2.61 -38.58
CA ALA A 130 -29.88 -1.75 -37.45
C ALA A 130 -30.95 -1.87 -36.34
N LEU A 131 -30.66 -2.65 -35.31
CA LEU A 131 -31.56 -2.96 -34.19
C LEU A 131 -31.90 -1.74 -33.31
N VAL A 132 -31.19 -0.63 -33.48
CA VAL A 132 -31.29 0.56 -32.64
C VAL A 132 -31.27 1.81 -33.52
N SER A 133 -32.08 2.81 -33.16
CA SER A 133 -32.11 4.09 -33.89
C SER A 133 -30.80 4.86 -33.73
N ASP A 134 -30.42 5.61 -34.77
CA ASP A 134 -29.22 6.48 -34.76
C ASP A 134 -29.22 7.45 -33.56
N ALA A 135 -30.38 8.03 -33.24
CA ALA A 135 -30.55 8.90 -32.09
C ALA A 135 -30.26 8.20 -30.74
N THR A 136 -30.65 6.93 -30.60
CA THR A 136 -30.37 6.12 -29.41
C THR A 136 -28.88 5.77 -29.34
N SER A 137 -28.26 5.42 -30.46
CA SER A 137 -26.82 5.17 -30.55
C SER A 137 -26.00 6.40 -30.16
N ALA A 138 -26.35 7.57 -30.70
CA ALA A 138 -25.71 8.85 -30.38
C ALA A 138 -25.90 9.25 -28.91
N SER A 139 -27.08 9.00 -28.32
CA SER A 139 -27.31 9.19 -26.88
C SER A 139 -26.44 8.30 -26.02
N ALA A 140 -26.33 7.01 -26.35
CA ALA A 140 -25.49 6.07 -25.62
C ALA A 140 -24.00 6.49 -25.72
N ALA A 141 -23.52 6.82 -26.91
CA ALA A 141 -22.16 7.32 -27.12
C ALA A 141 -21.87 8.59 -26.30
N SER A 142 -22.84 9.52 -26.22
CA SER A 142 -22.71 10.75 -25.42
C SER A 142 -22.69 10.47 -23.92
N ALA A 143 -23.49 9.52 -23.43
CA ALA A 143 -23.50 9.11 -22.03
C ALA A 143 -22.17 8.44 -21.62
N PHE A 144 -21.65 7.54 -22.48
CA PHE A 144 -20.34 6.91 -22.27
C PHE A 144 -19.20 7.94 -22.35
N ALA A 145 -19.27 8.91 -23.26
CA ALA A 145 -18.30 9.99 -23.32
C ALA A 145 -18.32 10.88 -22.06
N GLY A 146 -19.51 11.15 -21.50
CA GLY A 146 -19.67 11.87 -20.24
C GLY A 146 -19.09 11.12 -19.04
N LEU A 147 -19.33 9.81 -18.97
CA LEU A 147 -18.76 8.94 -17.92
C LEU A 147 -17.24 8.77 -18.06
N ALA A 148 -16.75 8.59 -19.29
CA ALA A 148 -15.32 8.54 -19.55
C ALA A 148 -14.64 9.87 -19.16
N ALA A 149 -15.31 11.00 -19.37
CA ALA A 149 -14.83 12.30 -18.92
C ALA A 149 -14.81 12.43 -17.38
N SER A 150 -15.70 11.78 -16.63
CA SER A 150 -15.68 11.81 -15.16
C SER A 150 -14.59 10.93 -14.54
N PHE A 151 -14.16 9.87 -15.24
CA PHE A 151 -13.05 9.00 -14.80
C PHE A 151 -11.68 9.47 -15.27
N ARG A 152 -11.62 10.46 -16.18
CA ARG A 152 -10.35 11.07 -16.54
C ARG A 152 -9.77 11.75 -15.29
N PRO A 153 -8.57 11.33 -14.84
CA PRO A 153 -7.85 12.06 -13.82
C PRO A 153 -7.85 13.53 -14.23
N GLN A 154 -8.38 14.39 -13.37
CA GLN A 154 -8.38 15.81 -13.64
C GLN A 154 -6.92 16.22 -13.75
N GLU A 155 -6.45 16.44 -14.98
CA GLU A 155 -5.21 17.16 -15.22
C GLU A 155 -5.33 18.48 -14.44
N PRO A 156 -4.29 18.94 -13.71
CA PRO A 156 -4.40 20.09 -12.84
C PRO A 156 -4.60 21.36 -13.67
N ILE A 157 -5.84 21.60 -14.07
CA ILE A 157 -6.26 22.86 -14.68
C ILE A 157 -6.31 23.86 -13.52
N PRO A 158 -5.59 24.99 -13.58
CA PRO A 158 -5.69 26.07 -12.60
C PRO A 158 -7.01 26.84 -12.80
N THR A 159 -8.14 26.14 -12.74
CA THR A 159 -9.48 26.74 -12.75
C THR A 159 -10.04 26.66 -11.35
N GLY A 160 -9.83 27.73 -10.59
CA GLY A 160 -10.83 28.38 -9.73
C GLY A 160 -11.59 27.58 -8.67
N GLY A 161 -11.28 26.29 -8.46
CA GLY A 161 -11.78 25.51 -7.34
C GLY A 161 -11.14 26.02 -6.06
N THR A 162 -11.95 26.63 -5.20
CA THR A 162 -11.52 27.21 -3.92
C THR A 162 -11.30 26.10 -2.90
N GLY A 163 -10.17 25.39 -3.00
CA GLY A 163 -9.70 24.50 -1.94
C GLY A 163 -8.63 23.51 -2.39
N PRO A 164 -7.69 23.14 -1.49
CA PRO A 164 -6.80 22.01 -1.73
C PRO A 164 -7.62 20.76 -1.99
N THR A 165 -7.23 19.98 -2.99
CA THR A 165 -7.89 18.69 -3.23
C THR A 165 -7.62 17.74 -2.07
N ILE A 166 -8.46 16.71 -1.91
CA ILE A 166 -8.22 15.68 -0.90
C ILE A 166 -6.87 14.99 -1.15
N ASP A 167 -6.44 14.83 -2.42
CA ASP A 167 -5.10 14.31 -2.74
C ASP A 167 -4.00 15.25 -2.25
N ASP A 168 -4.16 16.56 -2.44
CA ASP A 168 -3.18 17.54 -1.96
C ASP A 168 -3.04 17.51 -0.43
N LEU A 169 -4.16 17.36 0.28
CA LEU A 169 -4.16 17.23 1.74
C LEU A 169 -3.55 15.90 2.19
N ALA A 170 -3.94 14.78 1.57
CA ALA A 170 -3.39 13.47 1.87
C ALA A 170 -1.87 13.42 1.62
N ARG A 171 -1.42 14.02 0.52
CA ARG A 171 0.00 14.15 0.18
C ARG A 171 0.73 15.07 1.15
N ALA A 172 0.12 16.17 1.57
CA ALA A 172 0.71 17.07 2.57
C ALA A 172 0.92 16.35 3.92
N LEU A 173 0.00 15.45 4.30
CA LEU A 173 0.08 14.68 5.54
C LEU A 173 1.01 13.46 5.45
N LEU A 174 1.02 12.75 4.32
CA LEU A 174 1.84 11.54 4.13
C LEU A 174 3.32 11.85 3.87
N ARG A 175 3.62 12.99 3.24
CA ARG A 175 5.00 13.36 2.88
C ARG A 175 5.96 13.44 4.09
N PRO A 176 5.61 14.04 5.25
CA PRO A 176 6.50 14.03 6.41
C PRO A 176 6.70 12.63 7.00
N MET A 177 5.64 11.81 7.09
CA MET A 177 5.73 10.45 7.64
C MET A 177 6.60 9.54 6.76
N LEU A 178 6.42 9.61 5.44
CA LEU A 178 7.24 8.86 4.48
C LEU A 178 8.70 9.32 4.50
N LYS A 179 8.95 10.62 4.65
CA LYS A 179 10.31 11.17 4.75
C LYS A 179 11.03 10.63 5.98
N GLU A 180 10.41 10.71 7.15
CA GLU A 180 11.01 10.22 8.39
C GLU A 180 11.30 8.71 8.33
N TRP A 181 10.36 7.94 7.77
CA TRP A 181 10.55 6.51 7.57
C TRP A 181 11.69 6.22 6.59
N LEU A 182 11.74 6.90 5.45
CA LEU A 182 12.82 6.72 4.46
C LEU A 182 14.18 7.12 5.05
N ASP A 183 14.26 8.24 5.78
CA ASP A 183 15.50 8.69 6.41
C ASP A 183 16.02 7.66 7.43
N ALA A 184 15.12 6.95 8.13
CA ALA A 184 15.49 5.91 9.09
C ALA A 184 15.80 4.53 8.47
N ASN A 185 15.11 4.13 7.40
CA ASN A 185 15.12 2.74 6.90
C ASN A 185 15.89 2.57 5.59
N LEU A 186 15.97 3.61 4.75
CA LEU A 186 16.61 3.52 3.43
C LEU A 186 18.10 3.13 3.51
N PRO A 187 18.93 3.63 4.46
CA PRO A 187 20.34 3.25 4.53
C PRO A 187 20.54 1.73 4.66
N GLY A 188 19.79 1.08 5.57
CA GLY A 188 19.90 -0.37 5.78
C GLY A 188 19.42 -1.22 4.60
N ILE A 189 18.34 -0.77 3.94
CA ILE A 189 17.84 -1.42 2.71
C ILE A 189 18.89 -1.36 1.60
N VAL A 190 19.52 -0.19 1.41
CA VAL A 190 20.55 0.01 0.37
C VAL A 190 21.81 -0.79 0.68
N GLU A 191 22.30 -0.81 1.92
CA GLU A 191 23.46 -1.62 2.30
C GLU A 191 23.24 -3.11 2.02
N THR A 192 22.06 -3.62 2.35
CA THR A 192 21.68 -5.02 2.10
C THR A 192 21.61 -5.31 0.60
N ALA A 193 21.01 -4.42 -0.19
CA ALA A 193 20.92 -4.55 -1.64
C ALA A 193 22.30 -4.48 -2.31
N VAL A 194 23.17 -3.55 -1.91
CA VAL A 194 24.54 -3.43 -2.43
C VAL A 194 25.39 -4.64 -2.06
N LYS A 195 25.28 -5.15 -0.83
CA LYS A 195 25.98 -6.37 -0.41
C LYS A 195 25.58 -7.57 -1.28
N LYS A 196 24.28 -7.75 -1.51
CA LYS A 196 23.74 -8.80 -2.41
C LYS A 196 24.28 -8.64 -3.83
N GLU A 197 24.36 -7.41 -4.32
CA GLU A 197 24.86 -7.11 -5.66
C GLU A 197 26.37 -7.35 -5.81
N VAL A 198 27.19 -6.95 -4.83
CA VAL A 198 28.64 -7.21 -4.83
C VAL A 198 28.93 -8.71 -4.72
N GLU A 199 28.20 -9.44 -3.86
CA GLU A 199 28.35 -10.89 -3.76
C GLU A 199 28.03 -11.57 -5.10
N ARG A 200 26.92 -11.16 -5.74
CA ARG A 200 26.53 -11.64 -7.08
C ARG A 200 27.62 -11.38 -8.11
N ILE A 201 28.18 -10.17 -8.16
CA ILE A 201 29.28 -9.82 -9.08
C ILE A 201 30.52 -10.66 -8.78
N SER A 202 30.89 -10.82 -7.51
CA SER A 202 32.07 -11.59 -7.08
C SER A 202 31.97 -13.09 -7.38
N ARG A 203 30.75 -13.64 -7.41
CA ARG A 203 30.48 -15.03 -7.81
C ARG A 203 30.52 -15.22 -9.33
N SER A 204 30.18 -14.16 -10.07
CA SER A 204 30.16 -14.17 -11.54
C SER A 204 31.48 -13.75 -12.20
N ALA A 205 32.43 -13.22 -11.42
CA ALA A 205 33.76 -12.80 -11.86
C ALA A 205 34.78 -13.93 -11.63
#